data_AF-A0A847EL40-F1
#
_entry.id   AF-A0A847EL40-F1
#
_cell.length_a   1.000
_cell.length_b   1.000
_cell.length_c   1.000
_cell.angle_alpha   90.00
_cell.angle_beta   90.00
_cell.angle_gamma   90.00
#
_symmetry.space_group_name_H-M   'P 1'
#
loop_
_entity.id
_entity.type
_entity.pdbx_description
1 polymer ?
#
loop_
_entity_poly.entity_id
_entity_poly.type
_entity_poly.pdbx_seq_one_letter_code
_entity_poly.pdbx_strand_id
1 'polypeptide(L)'
;PFRFFSDHEPDLGSLISAGRMREFADHGWGEIYGPGADIPDPQDPAAFEASVLDWDEPTQEAHAAMLAWHRTLIGLRREHFGRGIDAPRHPVSTRHGDDWFALTHGPLTVVAAPRAGAEVSCPGELVARFGQVEHAADGTLSLDSASVAVVRSASGT
;
A
#
# COMPACT_ATOMS: atom_id res chain seq x y z
N PRO A 1 6.21 -4.79 -13.66
CA PRO A 1 6.10 -5.79 -12.56
C PRO A 1 7.44 -5.84 -11.82
N PHE A 2 7.55 -6.54 -10.69
CA PHE A 2 8.86 -6.83 -10.09
C PHE A 2 9.09 -8.34 -10.08
N ARG A 3 9.94 -8.84 -10.99
CA ARG A 3 10.20 -10.26 -11.20
C ARG A 3 11.44 -10.69 -10.41
N PHE A 4 11.55 -11.99 -10.15
CA PHE A 4 12.82 -12.57 -9.74
C PHE A 4 13.71 -12.75 -10.97
N PHE A 5 14.92 -12.19 -10.94
CA PHE A 5 15.93 -12.29 -12.00
C PHE A 5 17.31 -12.51 -11.39
N SER A 6 18.21 -13.12 -12.16
CA SER A 6 19.55 -13.53 -11.74
C SER A 6 20.47 -13.63 -12.94
N ASP A 7 21.78 -13.51 -12.73
CA ASP A 7 22.79 -13.59 -13.79
C ASP A 7 23.93 -14.49 -13.27
N HIS A 8 23.82 -15.79 -13.53
CA HIS A 8 24.77 -16.78 -13.03
C HIS A 8 25.34 -17.62 -14.18
N GLU A 9 26.57 -18.09 -13.97
CA GLU A 9 27.22 -19.03 -14.89
C GLU A 9 26.33 -20.27 -15.18
N PRO A 10 26.44 -20.89 -16.37
CA PRO A 10 25.46 -21.86 -16.88
C PRO A 10 25.08 -22.99 -15.91
N ASP A 11 26.08 -23.55 -15.20
CA ASP A 11 25.87 -24.67 -14.27
C ASP A 11 24.96 -24.27 -13.09
N LEU A 12 25.17 -23.08 -12.53
CA LEU A 12 24.36 -22.57 -11.43
C LEU A 12 23.05 -21.97 -11.93
N GLY A 13 23.08 -21.26 -13.07
CA GLY A 13 21.89 -20.66 -13.68
C GLY A 13 20.82 -21.69 -13.99
N SER A 14 21.21 -22.82 -14.61
CA SER A 14 20.27 -23.91 -14.92
C SER A 14 19.61 -24.52 -13.68
N LEU A 15 20.36 -24.64 -12.56
CA LEU A 15 19.81 -25.11 -11.28
C LEU A 15 18.80 -24.13 -10.68
N ILE A 16 19.05 -22.82 -10.83
CA ILE A 16 18.15 -21.77 -10.37
C ILE A 16 16.88 -21.75 -11.20
N SER A 17 16.97 -21.78 -12.53
CA SER A 17 15.81 -21.83 -13.42
C SER A 17 14.95 -23.07 -13.14
N ALA A 18 15.58 -24.25 -13.01
CA ALA A 18 14.88 -25.48 -12.68
C ALA A 18 14.25 -25.44 -11.27
N GLY A 19 14.95 -24.88 -10.28
CA GLY A 19 14.43 -24.68 -8.93
C GLY A 19 13.19 -23.80 -8.94
N ARG A 20 13.26 -22.68 -9.65
CA ARG A 20 12.16 -21.72 -9.75
C ARG A 20 10.95 -22.32 -10.44
N MET A 21 11.13 -23.02 -11.57
CA MET A 21 10.05 -23.73 -12.26
C MET A 21 9.36 -24.78 -11.38
N ARG A 22 10.12 -25.52 -10.55
CA ARG A 22 9.54 -26.47 -9.59
C ARG A 22 8.71 -25.77 -8.52
N GLU A 23 9.24 -24.70 -7.92
CA GLU A 23 8.48 -23.89 -6.95
C GLU A 23 7.16 -23.39 -7.55
N PHE A 24 7.17 -22.99 -8.83
CA PHE A 24 5.96 -22.55 -9.51
C PHE A 24 4.92 -23.66 -9.69
N ALA A 25 5.35 -24.87 -10.02
CA ALA A 25 4.45 -26.02 -10.16
C ALA A 25 3.82 -26.43 -8.82
N ASP A 26 4.57 -26.31 -7.71
CA ASP A 26 4.14 -26.84 -6.40
C ASP A 26 3.23 -25.87 -5.61
N HIS A 27 3.30 -24.56 -5.86
CA HIS A 27 2.67 -23.54 -5.01
C HIS A 27 1.38 -22.93 -5.58
N GLY A 28 0.78 -23.52 -6.62
CA GLY A 28 -0.52 -23.08 -7.13
C GLY A 28 -0.53 -21.64 -7.65
N TRP A 29 0.62 -21.11 -8.09
CA TRP A 29 0.75 -19.73 -8.55
C TRP A 29 -0.16 -19.39 -9.74
N GLY A 30 -0.64 -20.39 -10.50
CA GLY A 30 -1.68 -20.21 -11.53
C GLY A 30 -3.04 -19.77 -10.97
N GLU A 31 -3.32 -20.01 -9.68
CA GLU A 31 -4.49 -19.46 -9.00
C GLU A 31 -4.29 -17.99 -8.60
N ILE A 32 -3.04 -17.60 -8.31
CA ILE A 32 -2.66 -16.23 -7.89
C ILE A 32 -2.54 -15.30 -9.09
N TYR A 33 -1.90 -15.75 -10.16
CA TYR A 33 -1.61 -14.95 -11.36
C TYR A 33 -2.54 -15.27 -12.55
N GLY A 34 -3.45 -16.22 -12.38
CA GLY A 34 -4.39 -16.65 -13.41
C GLY A 34 -3.84 -17.72 -14.36
N PRO A 35 -4.73 -18.41 -15.12
CA PRO A 35 -4.32 -19.38 -16.12
C PRO A 35 -3.50 -18.70 -17.22
N GLY A 36 -2.31 -19.25 -17.52
CA GLY A 36 -1.40 -18.68 -18.53
C GLY A 36 -0.42 -17.64 -17.98
N ALA A 37 -0.23 -17.58 -16.66
CA ALA A 37 0.85 -16.81 -16.04
C ALA A 37 2.21 -17.29 -16.59
N ASP A 38 2.76 -16.51 -17.52
CA ASP A 38 4.08 -16.75 -18.08
C ASP A 38 5.12 -16.45 -16.99
N ILE A 39 5.87 -17.48 -16.62
CA ILE A 39 6.92 -17.41 -15.64
C ILE A 39 8.20 -17.17 -16.42
N PRO A 40 8.70 -15.92 -16.45
CA PRO A 40 9.95 -15.64 -17.13
C PRO A 40 11.07 -16.40 -16.43
N ASP A 41 11.94 -17.03 -17.22
CA ASP A 41 13.17 -17.63 -16.71
C ASP A 41 13.97 -16.54 -15.98
N PRO A 42 14.35 -16.75 -14.70
CA PRO A 42 15.12 -15.75 -13.98
C PRO A 42 16.50 -15.48 -14.59
N GLN A 43 17.03 -16.36 -15.44
CA GLN A 43 18.29 -16.13 -16.18
C GLN A 43 18.07 -15.37 -17.52
N ASP A 44 16.83 -15.17 -17.96
CA ASP A 44 16.53 -14.38 -19.16
C ASP A 44 16.68 -12.87 -18.84
N PRO A 45 17.50 -12.11 -19.58
CA PRO A 45 17.61 -10.66 -19.41
C PRO A 45 16.27 -9.91 -19.43
N ALA A 46 15.27 -10.42 -20.16
CA ALA A 46 13.93 -9.84 -20.20
C ALA A 46 13.24 -9.82 -18.81
N ALA A 47 13.61 -10.71 -17.89
CA ALA A 47 13.11 -10.69 -16.51
C ALA A 47 13.60 -9.46 -15.73
N PHE A 48 14.87 -9.08 -15.93
CA PHE A 48 15.45 -7.86 -15.39
C PHE A 48 14.86 -6.61 -16.07
N GLU A 49 14.86 -6.57 -17.40
CA GLU A 49 14.38 -5.42 -18.17
C GLU A 49 12.93 -5.06 -17.83
N ALA A 50 12.04 -6.05 -17.72
CA ALA A 50 10.64 -5.85 -17.33
C ALA A 50 10.44 -5.44 -15.86
N SER A 51 11.52 -5.43 -15.06
CA SER A 51 11.55 -5.00 -13.66
C SER A 51 12.26 -3.64 -13.47
N VAL A 52 12.78 -3.04 -14.54
CA VAL A 52 13.29 -1.67 -14.51
C VAL A 52 12.12 -0.71 -14.37
N LEU A 53 12.27 0.30 -13.50
CA LEU A 53 11.25 1.33 -13.33
C LEU A 53 11.21 2.24 -14.55
N ASP A 54 10.01 2.46 -15.08
CA ASP A 54 9.75 3.58 -15.97
C ASP A 54 9.60 4.86 -15.13
N TRP A 55 10.57 5.76 -15.26
CA TRP A 55 10.62 7.01 -14.50
C TRP A 55 9.71 8.11 -15.05
N ASP A 56 9.07 7.90 -16.20
CA ASP A 56 8.06 8.80 -16.74
C ASP A 56 6.67 8.50 -16.15
N GLU A 57 6.42 7.28 -15.66
CA GLU A 57 5.15 6.88 -15.02
C GLU A 57 4.66 7.86 -13.95
N PRO A 58 5.48 8.37 -13.01
CA PRO A 58 5.01 9.27 -11.96
C PRO A 58 4.45 10.60 -12.47
N THR A 59 4.64 10.95 -13.75
CA THR A 59 4.05 12.13 -14.39
C THR A 59 2.64 11.88 -14.93
N GLN A 60 2.24 10.61 -15.06
CA GLN A 60 0.91 10.20 -15.51
C GLN A 60 -0.09 10.34 -14.35
N GLU A 61 -1.33 10.73 -14.65
CA GLU A 61 -2.31 11.22 -13.66
C GLU A 61 -2.53 10.28 -12.46
N ALA A 62 -2.83 9.00 -12.70
CA ALA A 62 -3.09 8.03 -11.62
C ALA A 62 -1.86 7.78 -10.75
N HIS A 63 -0.67 7.70 -11.36
CA HIS A 63 0.60 7.48 -10.66
C HIS A 63 1.03 8.74 -9.89
N ALA A 64 0.80 9.93 -10.46
CA ALA A 64 1.05 11.20 -9.82
C ALA A 64 0.19 11.36 -8.55
N ALA A 65 -1.09 10.96 -8.60
CA ALA A 65 -1.97 10.95 -7.43
C ALA A 65 -1.45 10.01 -6.33
N MET A 66 -1.01 8.80 -6.69
CA MET A 66 -0.39 7.87 -5.74
C MET A 66 0.92 8.41 -5.15
N LEU A 67 1.77 9.05 -5.94
CA LEU A 67 3.01 9.67 -5.46
C LEU A 67 2.71 10.83 -4.49
N ALA A 68 1.75 11.69 -4.84
CA ALA A 68 1.30 12.79 -3.97
C ALA A 68 0.77 12.25 -2.64
N TRP A 69 -0.03 11.17 -2.68
CA TRP A 69 -0.53 10.49 -1.49
C TRP A 69 0.60 9.99 -0.58
N HIS A 70 1.60 9.30 -1.12
CA HIS A 70 2.75 8.85 -0.35
C HIS A 70 3.53 10.01 0.28
N ARG A 71 3.73 11.11 -0.46
CA ARG A 71 4.40 12.31 0.05
C ARG A 71 3.64 12.92 1.22
N THR A 72 2.31 13.03 1.13
CA THR A 72 1.45 13.51 2.22
C THR A 72 1.58 12.64 3.46
N LEU A 73 1.47 11.32 3.32
CA LEU A 73 1.59 10.38 4.45
C LEU A 73 2.99 10.42 5.12
N ILE A 74 4.05 10.51 4.33
CA ILE A 74 5.41 10.68 4.84
C ILE A 74 5.56 12.00 5.59
N GLY A 75 4.94 13.07 5.10
CA GLY A 75 4.87 14.38 5.75
C GLY A 75 4.21 14.29 7.13
N LEU A 76 2.98 13.79 7.17
CA LEU A 76 2.22 13.57 8.42
C LEU A 76 2.98 12.68 9.40
N ARG A 77 3.66 11.64 8.91
CA ARG A 77 4.47 10.76 9.77
C ARG A 77 5.59 11.54 10.47
N ARG A 78 6.30 12.39 9.71
CA ARG A 78 7.40 13.20 10.24
C ARG A 78 6.91 14.23 11.24
N GLU A 79 5.78 14.87 10.95
CA GLU A 79 5.16 15.90 11.81
C GLU A 79 4.75 15.32 13.17
N HIS A 80 4.11 14.15 13.19
CA HIS A 80 3.45 13.65 14.40
C HIS A 80 4.21 12.57 15.17
N PHE A 81 5.14 11.84 14.53
CA PHE A 81 5.81 10.69 15.17
C PHE A 81 7.34 10.84 15.26
N GLY A 82 7.92 11.94 14.78
CA GLY A 82 9.37 12.16 14.86
C GLY A 82 10.20 11.14 14.06
N ARG A 83 11.48 11.01 14.40
CA ARG A 83 12.47 10.18 13.69
C ARG A 83 13.33 9.38 14.67
N GLY A 84 13.69 8.16 14.27
CA GLY A 84 14.66 7.34 15.01
C GLY A 84 14.07 6.60 16.21
N ILE A 85 14.96 5.99 17.00
CA ILE A 85 14.59 5.14 18.14
C ILE A 85 13.98 5.92 19.32
N ASP A 86 14.21 7.24 19.37
CA ASP A 86 13.72 8.14 20.41
C ASP A 86 12.32 8.71 20.12
N ALA A 87 11.68 8.27 19.04
CA ALA A 87 10.33 8.67 18.69
C ALA A 87 9.33 8.35 19.82
N PRO A 88 8.39 9.26 20.14
CA PRO A 88 7.36 9.00 21.13
C PRO A 88 6.57 7.74 20.76
N ARG A 89 6.40 6.84 21.73
CA ARG A 89 5.51 5.69 21.57
C ARG A 89 4.10 6.13 21.88
N HIS A 90 3.22 6.04 20.90
CA HIS A 90 1.79 6.25 21.13
C HIS A 90 1.09 4.89 21.23
N PRO A 91 0.06 4.77 22.07
CA PRO A 91 -0.81 3.61 22.03
C PRO A 91 -1.47 3.50 20.66
N VAL A 92 -1.71 2.27 20.24
CA VAL A 92 -2.45 1.95 19.01
C VAL A 92 -3.78 1.34 19.42
N SER A 93 -4.86 1.78 18.79
CA SER A 93 -6.18 1.14 18.92
C SER A 93 -6.82 0.98 17.55
N THR A 94 -7.75 0.04 17.45
CA THR A 94 -8.44 -0.28 16.20
C THR A 94 -9.94 -0.34 16.39
N ARG A 95 -10.67 0.00 15.34
CA ARG A 95 -12.11 -0.22 15.19
C ARG A 95 -12.36 -0.74 13.78
N HIS A 96 -13.41 -1.52 13.58
CA HIS A 96 -13.76 -2.02 12.26
C HIS A 96 -15.24 -2.29 12.16
N GLY A 97 -15.76 -2.23 10.93
CA GLY A 97 -17.05 -2.79 10.52
C GLY A 97 -16.84 -3.88 9.49
N ASP A 98 -17.88 -4.19 8.73
CA ASP A 98 -17.82 -5.24 7.70
C ASP A 98 -16.88 -4.85 6.54
N ASP A 99 -16.92 -3.57 6.14
CA ASP A 99 -16.21 -3.07 4.95
C ASP A 99 -15.25 -1.90 5.25
N TRP A 100 -14.97 -1.61 6.51
CA TRP A 100 -14.04 -0.55 6.90
C TRP A 100 -13.19 -0.91 8.12
N PHE A 101 -12.02 -0.31 8.20
CA PHE A 101 -11.08 -0.43 9.31
C PHE A 101 -10.54 0.94 9.69
N ALA A 102 -10.45 1.21 10.99
CA ALA A 102 -9.82 2.40 11.54
C ALA A 102 -8.69 2.04 12.49
N LEU A 103 -7.54 2.70 12.33
CA LEU A 103 -6.39 2.62 13.23
C LEU A 103 -6.10 4.00 13.81
N THR A 104 -6.12 4.10 15.13
CA THR A 104 -5.69 5.29 15.85
C THR A 104 -4.27 5.06 16.35
N HIS A 105 -3.37 6.00 16.06
CA HIS A 105 -2.00 6.03 16.58
C HIS A 105 -1.61 7.48 16.84
N GLY A 106 -1.38 7.82 18.12
CA GLY A 106 -1.11 9.20 18.52
C GLY A 106 -2.26 10.14 18.16
N PRO A 107 -2.01 11.32 17.57
CA PRO A 107 -3.06 12.27 17.24
C PRO A 107 -3.83 11.90 15.96
N LEU A 108 -3.46 10.83 15.25
CA LEU A 108 -4.04 10.48 13.96
C LEU A 108 -4.89 9.21 14.05
N THR A 109 -6.02 9.24 13.35
CA THR A 109 -6.86 8.08 13.02
C THR A 109 -6.88 7.91 11.50
N VAL A 110 -6.48 6.74 11.01
CA VAL A 110 -6.57 6.36 9.60
C VAL A 110 -7.80 5.46 9.44
N VAL A 111 -8.76 5.85 8.60
CA VAL A 111 -9.96 5.08 8.26
C VAL A 111 -9.88 4.65 6.80
N ALA A 112 -10.05 3.36 6.51
CA ALA A 112 -9.99 2.83 5.15
C ALA A 112 -11.23 1.99 4.84
N ALA A 113 -11.78 2.17 3.64
CA ALA A 113 -12.91 1.42 3.10
C ALA A 113 -12.47 0.69 1.81
N PRO A 114 -11.84 -0.49 1.91
CA PRO A 114 -11.12 -1.09 0.78
C PRO A 114 -12.00 -1.71 -0.31
N ARG A 115 -13.23 -2.12 0.02
CA ARG A 115 -14.06 -2.95 -0.88
C ARG A 115 -15.42 -2.33 -1.19
N ALA A 116 -16.09 -1.78 -0.18
CA ALA A 116 -17.37 -1.09 -0.31
C ALA A 116 -17.30 0.27 0.39
N GLY A 117 -18.29 1.12 0.14
CA GLY A 117 -18.42 2.38 0.86
C GLY A 117 -18.82 2.17 2.33
N ALA A 118 -18.54 3.15 3.18
CA ALA A 118 -18.81 3.09 4.60
C ALA A 118 -19.10 4.47 5.20
N GLU A 119 -20.01 4.50 6.17
CA GLU A 119 -20.20 5.63 7.07
C GLU A 119 -19.56 5.33 8.42
N VAL A 120 -18.67 6.20 8.88
CA VAL A 120 -17.87 5.98 10.09
C VAL A 120 -17.84 7.25 10.94
N SER A 121 -18.26 7.16 12.19
CA SER A 121 -18.02 8.24 13.16
C SER A 121 -16.52 8.32 13.49
N CYS A 122 -15.93 9.47 13.20
CA CYS A 122 -14.52 9.77 13.42
C CYS A 122 -14.33 11.30 13.62
N PRO A 123 -14.70 11.84 14.80
CA PRO A 123 -14.58 13.27 15.05
C PRO A 123 -13.13 13.74 15.02
N GLY A 124 -12.91 14.95 14.50
CA GLY A 124 -11.60 15.58 14.41
C GLY A 124 -11.48 16.45 13.16
N GLU A 125 -10.26 16.66 12.70
CA GLU A 125 -9.97 17.40 11.47
C GLU A 125 -9.52 16.43 10.38
N LEU A 126 -10.19 16.43 9.22
CA LEU A 126 -9.73 15.68 8.06
C LEU A 126 -8.47 16.35 7.50
N VAL A 127 -7.30 15.75 7.74
CA VAL A 127 -6.01 16.31 7.33
C VAL A 127 -5.48 15.73 6.02
N ALA A 128 -5.96 14.55 5.62
CA ALA A 128 -5.65 13.97 4.32
C ALA A 128 -6.72 12.96 3.88
N ARG A 129 -6.87 12.78 2.55
CA ARG A 129 -7.74 11.75 1.96
C ARG A 129 -7.18 11.21 0.65
N PHE A 130 -7.56 9.98 0.32
CA PHE A 130 -7.38 9.33 -0.97
C PHE A 130 -8.72 8.72 -1.40
N GLY A 131 -9.06 8.81 -2.69
CA GLY A 131 -10.39 8.44 -3.18
C GLY A 131 -11.46 9.47 -2.83
N GLN A 132 -12.72 9.04 -2.81
CA GLN A 132 -13.86 9.90 -2.46
C GLN A 132 -14.17 9.77 -0.97
N VAL A 133 -13.95 10.89 -0.27
CA VAL A 133 -14.18 11.01 1.18
C VAL A 133 -14.85 12.33 1.46
N GLU A 134 -15.99 12.28 2.11
CA GLU A 134 -16.67 13.43 2.71
C GLU A 134 -16.57 13.36 4.24
N HIS A 135 -16.44 14.52 4.88
CA HIS A 135 -16.38 14.62 6.33
C HIS A 135 -17.37 15.69 6.79
N ALA A 136 -18.45 15.25 7.41
CA ALA A 136 -19.51 16.11 7.90
C ALA A 136 -19.09 16.85 9.18
N ALA A 137 -19.75 17.97 9.45
CA ALA A 137 -19.45 18.81 10.62
C ALA A 137 -19.71 18.12 11.97
N ASP A 138 -20.52 17.06 11.99
CA ASP A 138 -20.80 16.23 13.17
C ASP A 138 -19.72 15.17 13.44
N GLY A 139 -18.69 15.08 12.59
CA GLY A 139 -17.61 14.10 12.69
C GLY A 139 -17.89 12.79 11.96
N THR A 140 -18.93 12.71 11.13
CA THR A 140 -19.21 11.53 10.30
C THR A 140 -18.38 11.56 9.01
N LEU A 141 -17.65 10.48 8.74
CA LEU A 141 -17.01 10.23 7.46
C LEU A 141 -17.92 9.42 6.56
N SER A 142 -18.07 9.83 5.30
CA SER A 142 -18.61 9.00 4.22
C SER A 142 -17.47 8.68 3.25
N LEU A 143 -17.19 7.39 3.06
CA LEU A 143 -16.14 6.89 2.18
C LEU A 143 -16.78 6.04 1.08
N ASP A 144 -16.37 6.25 -0.17
CA ASP A 144 -16.63 5.27 -1.23
C ASP A 144 -15.66 4.07 -1.11
N SER A 145 -15.86 3.04 -1.94
CA SER A 145 -14.90 1.95 -2.05
C SER A 145 -13.51 2.45 -2.49
N ALA A 146 -12.48 1.74 -2.06
CA ALA A 146 -11.07 2.09 -2.29
C ALA A 146 -10.67 3.49 -1.79
N SER A 147 -11.31 3.98 -0.72
CA SER A 147 -11.04 5.31 -0.15
C SER A 147 -10.40 5.24 1.24
N VAL A 148 -9.62 6.26 1.58
CA VAL A 148 -8.90 6.38 2.86
C VAL A 148 -8.99 7.81 3.38
N ALA A 149 -9.28 7.97 4.65
CA ALA A 149 -9.28 9.23 5.38
C ALA A 149 -8.22 9.21 6.49
N VAL A 150 -7.55 10.34 6.70
CA VAL A 150 -6.69 10.57 7.88
C VAL A 150 -7.28 11.73 8.65
N VAL A 151 -7.75 11.45 9.87
CA VAL A 151 -8.35 12.42 10.77
C VAL A 151 -7.40 12.67 11.94
N ARG A 152 -7.15 13.95 12.22
CA ARG A 152 -6.41 14.39 13.41
C ARG A 152 -7.40 14.65 14.55
N SER A 153 -7.19 14.00 15.69
CA SER A 153 -7.97 14.25 16.90
C SER A 153 -7.83 15.71 17.32
N ALA A 154 -8.92 16.35 17.72
CA ALA A 154 -8.85 17.67 18.37
C ALA A 154 -7.96 17.53 19.61
N SER A 155 -6.94 18.39 19.74
CA SER A 155 -6.07 18.39 20.91
C SER A 155 -6.93 18.58 22.16
N GLY A 156 -6.92 17.61 23.07
CA GLY A 156 -7.58 17.77 24.36
C GLY A 156 -6.98 18.99 25.06
N THR A 157 -7.81 20.01 25.31
CA THR A 157 -7.54 21.07 26.28
C THR A 157 -7.35 20.50 27.68
#